data_AF-A0A2V8VJY8-F1
#
_entry.id   AF-A0A2V8VJY8-F1
#
_cell.length_a   1.000
_cell.length_b   1.000
_cell.length_c   1.000
_cell.angle_alpha   90.00
_cell.angle_beta   90.00
_cell.angle_gamma   90.00
#
_symmetry.space_group_name_H-M   'P 1'
#
loop_
_entity.id
_entity.type
_entity.pdbx_description
1 polymer ?
#
loop_
_entity_poly.entity_id
_entity_poly.type
_entity_poly.pdbx_seq_one_letter_code
_entity_poly.pdbx_strand_id
1 'polypeptide(L)'
;VFLLLPFVESILAYWNSWLEKDFRAAGLLFSANLSFTVTMAVAFLPTLITRAIIFGGLFRFGSYTALPWDWSAPNWRLVLFSSEHGLLSWTPILALAILGLFFPSRPAKSVTLYLAAGAAVFYYIISSYPYWHGLASFGNRFFISLTPVFIFGLTLLFQRFAQLFRSQRAAFGAAASMVFLLVAWNAGLIFQWGAHLIPARGPISFSEAARNQFFAVPRQLSTELHAYFFRRKALMQQIEERDIQQLKKNPSP
;
A
#
# COMPACT_ATOMS: atom_id res chain seq x y z
N VAL A 1 3.99 8.72 10.63
CA VAL A 1 5.18 7.88 10.35
C VAL A 1 6.15 8.55 9.40
N PHE A 2 5.79 8.82 8.14
CA PHE A 2 6.74 9.35 7.15
C PHE A 2 7.33 10.73 7.44
N LEU A 3 6.64 11.58 8.22
CA LEU A 3 7.16 12.87 8.68
C LEU A 3 8.24 12.75 9.77
N LEU A 4 8.37 11.59 10.41
CA LEU A 4 9.40 11.38 11.44
C LEU A 4 10.80 11.33 10.82
N LEU A 5 10.91 10.85 9.58
CA LEU A 5 12.19 10.74 8.86
C LEU A 5 12.80 12.12 8.56
N PRO A 6 12.11 13.05 7.85
CA PRO A 6 12.66 14.39 7.62
C PRO A 6 12.83 15.18 8.92
N PHE A 7 12.03 14.88 9.96
CA PHE A 7 12.23 15.48 11.28
C PHE A 7 13.56 15.06 11.92
N VAL A 8 13.88 13.75 11.91
CA VAL A 8 15.16 13.23 12.42
C VAL A 8 16.32 13.76 11.58
N GLU A 9 16.22 13.74 10.25
CA GLU A 9 17.24 14.32 9.36
C GLU A 9 17.47 15.80 9.65
N SER A 10 16.40 16.56 9.87
CA SER A 10 16.51 17.99 10.21
C SER A 10 17.18 18.20 11.56
N ILE A 11 16.90 17.39 12.58
CA ILE A 11 17.56 17.49 13.89
C ILE A 11 19.06 17.23 13.75
N LEU A 12 19.43 16.18 13.01
CA LEU A 12 20.84 15.84 12.76
C LEU A 12 21.56 16.95 11.98
N ALA A 13 20.89 17.54 10.99
CA ALA A 13 21.43 18.65 10.23
C ALA A 13 21.65 19.90 11.11
N TYR A 14 20.70 20.26 11.98
CA TYR A 14 20.91 21.35 12.95
C TYR A 14 22.06 21.07 13.90
N TRP A 15 22.17 19.83 14.39
CA TRP A 15 23.25 19.42 15.28
C TRP A 15 24.62 19.58 14.61
N ASN A 16 24.74 19.15 13.35
CA ASN A 16 25.98 19.31 12.58
C ASN A 16 26.29 20.79 12.31
N SER A 17 25.31 21.60 11.89
CA SER A 17 25.51 23.03 11.69
C SER A 17 25.92 23.77 12.98
N TRP A 18 25.43 23.31 14.13
CA TRP A 18 25.85 23.83 15.43
C TRP A 18 27.31 23.48 15.74
N LEU A 19 27.71 22.21 15.54
CA LEU A 19 29.09 21.77 15.74
C LEU A 19 30.08 22.49 14.82
N GLU A 20 29.71 22.68 13.56
CA GLU A 20 30.50 23.37 12.54
C GLU A 20 30.45 24.89 12.65
N LYS A 21 29.60 25.44 13.54
CA LYS A 21 29.31 26.87 13.71
C LYS A 21 28.87 27.56 12.41
N ASP A 22 28.27 26.81 11.49
CA ASP A 22 27.69 27.35 10.27
C ASP A 22 26.26 27.85 10.51
N PHE A 23 26.16 29.05 11.07
CA PHE A 23 24.88 29.70 11.35
C PHE A 23 24.10 30.06 10.09
N ARG A 24 24.76 30.18 8.92
CA ARG A 24 24.07 30.44 7.65
C ARG A 24 23.33 29.20 7.18
N ALA A 25 23.98 28.03 7.24
CA ALA A 25 23.33 26.76 6.95
C ALA A 25 22.14 26.50 7.90
N ALA A 26 22.31 26.77 9.20
CA ALA A 26 21.22 26.67 10.16
C ALA A 26 20.04 27.60 9.85
N GLY A 27 20.32 28.85 9.42
CA GLY A 27 19.28 29.80 9.02
C GLY A 27 18.49 29.37 7.77
N LEU A 28 19.17 28.81 6.76
CA LEU A 28 18.51 28.25 5.56
C LEU A 28 17.68 27.01 5.90
N LEU A 29 18.19 26.14 6.78
CA LEU A 29 17.44 24.98 7.25
C LEU A 29 16.18 25.40 8.04
N PHE A 30 16.29 26.48 8.84
CA PHE A 30 15.15 27.04 9.55
C PHE A 30 14.09 27.59 8.62
N SER A 31 14.46 28.37 7.60
CA SER A 31 13.49 28.88 6.63
C SER A 31 12.82 27.75 5.86
N ALA A 32 13.57 26.72 5.45
CA ALA A 32 13.02 25.54 4.79
C ALA A 32 12.01 24.78 5.67
N ASN A 33 12.35 24.55 6.94
CA ASN A 33 11.45 23.87 7.89
C ASN A 33 10.20 24.70 8.22
N LEU A 34 10.35 26.02 8.33
CA LEU A 34 9.23 26.92 8.55
C LEU A 34 8.28 26.90 7.34
N SER A 35 8.82 27.05 6.13
CA SER A 35 8.05 26.94 4.89
C SER A 35 7.34 25.59 4.80
N PHE A 36 8.03 24.49 5.07
CA PHE A 36 7.44 23.15 5.10
C PHE A 36 6.28 23.05 6.11
N THR A 37 6.47 23.54 7.33
CA THR A 37 5.46 23.49 8.39
C THR A 37 4.22 24.32 8.03
N VAL A 38 4.41 25.52 7.48
CA VAL A 38 3.31 26.39 7.03
C VAL A 38 2.56 25.72 5.88
N THR A 39 3.26 25.22 4.86
CA THR A 39 2.64 24.51 3.74
C THR A 39 1.88 23.28 4.23
N MET A 40 2.44 22.52 5.17
CA MET A 40 1.78 21.38 5.78
C MET A 40 0.48 21.83 6.48
N ALA A 41 0.53 22.84 7.35
CA ALA A 41 -0.65 23.33 8.06
C ALA A 41 -1.76 23.76 7.09
N VAL A 42 -1.43 24.48 6.02
CA VAL A 42 -2.37 24.89 4.97
C VAL A 42 -2.94 23.68 4.23
N ALA A 43 -2.10 22.72 3.84
CA ALA A 43 -2.52 21.51 3.13
C ALA A 43 -3.44 20.61 3.96
N PHE A 44 -3.25 20.56 5.28
CA PHE A 44 -4.09 19.79 6.20
C PHE A 44 -5.37 20.52 6.63
N LEU A 45 -5.46 21.84 6.38
CA LEU A 45 -6.61 22.66 6.79
C LEU A 45 -7.96 22.12 6.28
N PRO A 46 -8.13 21.74 5.00
CA PRO A 46 -9.40 21.20 4.53
C PRO A 46 -9.80 19.92 5.29
N THR A 47 -8.84 19.03 5.54
CA THR A 47 -9.09 17.79 6.29
C THR A 47 -9.53 18.08 7.73
N LEU A 48 -8.89 19.04 8.39
CA LEU A 48 -9.25 19.44 9.76
C LEU A 48 -10.63 20.09 9.83
N ILE A 49 -10.94 21.00 8.89
CA ILE A 49 -12.26 21.65 8.78
C ILE A 49 -13.35 20.61 8.55
N THR A 50 -13.16 19.70 7.58
CA THR A 50 -14.12 18.63 7.31
C THR A 50 -14.36 17.76 8.54
N ARG A 51 -13.32 17.46 9.34
CA ARG A 51 -13.49 16.72 10.60
C ARG A 51 -14.24 17.50 11.66
N ALA A 52 -13.97 18.80 11.80
CA ALA A 52 -14.73 19.67 12.68
C ALA A 52 -16.23 19.66 12.34
N ILE A 53 -16.56 19.77 11.05
CA ILE A 53 -17.94 19.77 10.56
C ILE A 53 -18.63 18.41 10.77
N ILE A 54 -17.99 17.31 10.35
CA ILE A 54 -18.61 15.98 10.34
C ILE A 54 -18.61 15.34 11.73
N PHE A 55 -17.50 15.45 12.46
CA PHE A 55 -17.31 14.73 13.73
C PHE A 55 -17.44 15.63 14.97
N GLY A 56 -17.65 16.93 14.80
CA GLY A 56 -17.79 17.89 15.90
C GLY A 56 -16.47 18.26 16.58
N GLY A 57 -15.32 18.06 15.90
CA GLY A 57 -14.02 18.49 16.42
C GLY A 57 -12.85 18.20 15.48
N LEU A 58 -11.79 19.03 15.52
CA LEU A 58 -10.62 18.92 14.64
C LEU A 58 -9.85 17.59 14.81
N PHE A 59 -9.83 17.08 16.04
CA PHE A 59 -9.13 15.85 16.44
C PHE A 59 -10.09 14.69 16.71
N ARG A 60 -11.31 14.74 16.18
CA ARG A 60 -12.23 13.62 16.22
C ARG A 60 -12.10 12.80 14.94
N PHE A 61 -11.83 11.51 15.10
CA PHE A 61 -11.59 10.58 14.00
C PHE A 61 -12.79 9.64 13.77
N GLY A 62 -13.99 10.03 14.18
CA GLY A 62 -15.21 9.24 14.00
C GLY A 62 -15.10 7.85 14.62
N SER A 63 -15.54 6.81 13.90
CA SER A 63 -15.56 5.42 14.35
C SER A 63 -14.19 4.87 14.80
N TYR A 64 -13.10 5.53 14.44
CA TYR A 64 -11.74 5.11 14.78
C TYR A 64 -11.31 5.50 16.20
N THR A 65 -11.99 6.44 16.88
CA THR A 65 -11.56 6.93 18.22
C THR A 65 -11.83 5.96 19.36
N ALA A 66 -12.77 5.03 19.22
CA ALA A 66 -13.18 4.10 20.28
C ALA A 66 -12.67 2.66 20.05
N LEU A 67 -11.73 2.46 19.13
CA LEU A 67 -11.25 1.12 18.79
C LEU A 67 -10.21 0.62 19.79
N PRO A 68 -10.31 -0.63 20.27
CA PRO A 68 -9.30 -1.24 21.13
C PRO A 68 -8.08 -1.62 20.28
N TRP A 69 -7.05 -0.77 20.28
CA TRP A 69 -5.77 -1.09 19.66
C TRP A 69 -5.00 -2.09 20.52
N ASP A 70 -4.44 -3.12 19.89
CA ASP A 70 -3.56 -4.08 20.55
C ASP A 70 -2.11 -3.82 20.13
N TRP A 71 -1.36 -3.14 20.98
CA TRP A 71 0.02 -2.77 20.73
C TRP A 71 1.01 -3.94 20.75
N SER A 72 0.58 -5.16 21.11
CA SER A 72 1.41 -6.37 20.95
C SER A 72 1.60 -6.78 19.49
N ALA A 73 0.92 -6.11 18.55
CA ALA A 73 0.93 -6.40 17.12
C ALA A 73 0.55 -7.87 16.80
N PRO A 74 -0.59 -8.37 17.30
CA PRO A 74 -0.96 -9.79 17.21
C PRO A 74 -1.14 -10.26 15.76
N ASN A 75 -1.49 -9.35 14.85
CA ASN A 75 -1.85 -9.66 13.47
C ASN A 75 -0.67 -9.62 12.48
N TRP A 76 0.57 -9.48 12.94
CA TRP A 76 1.72 -9.25 12.06
C TRP A 76 1.83 -10.28 10.91
N ARG A 77 1.63 -11.58 11.19
CA ARG A 77 1.63 -12.63 10.15
C ARG A 77 0.45 -12.50 9.19
N LEU A 78 -0.73 -12.21 9.74
CA LEU A 78 -1.97 -12.13 8.98
C LEU A 78 -1.94 -10.95 8.00
N VAL A 79 -1.41 -9.81 8.44
CA VAL A 79 -1.19 -8.63 7.60
C VAL A 79 -0.38 -8.96 6.34
N LEU A 80 0.59 -9.87 6.41
CA LEU A 80 1.40 -10.26 5.26
C LEU A 80 0.77 -11.38 4.44
N PHE A 81 0.28 -12.44 5.10
CA PHE A 81 0.05 -13.72 4.44
C PHE A 81 -1.40 -14.22 4.48
N SER A 82 -2.31 -13.53 5.17
CA SER A 82 -3.70 -13.99 5.30
C SER A 82 -4.38 -14.13 3.94
N SER A 83 -5.29 -15.10 3.84
CA SER A 83 -6.24 -15.20 2.74
C SER A 83 -7.27 -14.08 2.77
N GLU A 84 -7.47 -13.42 3.91
CA GLU A 84 -8.30 -12.23 4.05
C GLU A 84 -7.46 -10.96 3.85
N HIS A 85 -7.26 -10.56 2.60
CA HIS A 85 -6.55 -9.34 2.19
C HIS A 85 -5.09 -9.19 2.69
N GLY A 86 -4.35 -10.30 2.88
CA GLY A 86 -2.92 -10.25 3.21
C GLY A 86 -2.09 -9.54 2.13
N LEU A 87 -1.14 -8.70 2.53
CA LEU A 87 -0.36 -7.82 1.67
C LEU A 87 0.38 -8.57 0.55
N LEU A 88 1.10 -9.64 0.89
CA LEU A 88 1.93 -10.39 -0.04
C LEU A 88 1.15 -11.48 -0.76
N SER A 89 0.19 -12.10 -0.07
CA SER A 89 -0.65 -13.14 -0.67
C SER A 89 -1.55 -12.61 -1.78
N TRP A 90 -2.08 -11.39 -1.61
CA TRP A 90 -2.92 -10.76 -2.63
C TRP A 90 -2.12 -10.01 -3.69
N THR A 91 -0.96 -9.45 -3.35
CA THR A 91 -0.15 -8.65 -4.28
C THR A 91 1.32 -9.13 -4.30
N PRO A 92 1.63 -10.25 -4.97
CA PRO A 92 2.94 -10.91 -4.86
C PRO A 92 4.14 -10.07 -5.32
N ILE A 93 3.94 -9.11 -6.23
CA ILE A 93 5.01 -8.19 -6.66
C ILE A 93 5.58 -7.36 -5.49
N LEU A 94 4.80 -7.16 -4.43
CA LEU A 94 5.28 -6.46 -3.23
C LEU A 94 6.33 -7.29 -2.47
N ALA A 95 6.33 -8.62 -2.59
CA ALA A 95 7.39 -9.44 -2.01
C ALA A 95 8.74 -9.14 -2.68
N LEU A 96 8.75 -8.97 -4.00
CA LEU A 96 9.93 -8.55 -4.75
C LEU A 96 10.35 -7.12 -4.39
N ALA A 97 9.38 -6.23 -4.18
CA ALA A 97 9.64 -4.86 -3.73
C ALA A 97 10.36 -4.84 -2.37
N ILE A 98 9.85 -5.59 -1.39
CA ILE A 98 10.47 -5.72 -0.06
C ILE A 98 11.85 -6.37 -0.17
N LEU A 99 11.99 -7.43 -0.96
CA LEU A 99 13.27 -8.10 -1.20
C LEU A 99 14.33 -7.13 -1.77
N GLY A 100 13.93 -6.21 -2.63
CA GLY A 100 14.84 -5.21 -3.19
C GLY A 100 15.45 -4.25 -2.17
N LEU A 101 14.77 -3.98 -1.05
CA LEU A 101 15.30 -3.14 0.02
C LEU A 101 16.54 -3.74 0.70
N PHE A 102 16.81 -5.04 0.52
CA PHE A 102 18.02 -5.70 1.03
C PHE A 102 19.25 -5.54 0.11
N PHE A 103 19.08 -4.94 -1.08
CA PHE A 103 20.16 -4.77 -2.06
C PHE A 103 20.48 -3.28 -2.37
N PRO A 104 20.64 -2.40 -1.36
CA PRO A 104 20.97 -1.01 -1.63
C PRO A 104 22.39 -0.86 -2.18
N SER A 105 22.54 -0.04 -3.22
CA SER A 105 23.85 0.47 -3.61
C SER A 105 24.42 1.36 -2.49
N ARG A 106 25.76 1.50 -2.43
CA ARG A 106 26.42 2.35 -1.43
C ARG A 106 25.76 3.74 -1.25
N PRO A 107 25.49 4.52 -2.31
CA PRO A 107 24.86 5.83 -2.16
C PRO A 107 23.39 5.74 -1.70
N ALA A 108 22.68 4.66 -2.02
CA ALA A 108 21.28 4.49 -1.66
C ALA A 108 21.06 3.97 -0.22
N LYS A 109 22.11 3.53 0.50
CA LYS A 109 21.97 2.88 1.82
C LYS A 109 21.19 3.71 2.83
N SER A 110 21.53 5.00 2.97
CA SER A 110 20.87 5.89 3.94
C SER A 110 19.39 6.04 3.65
N VAL A 111 19.05 6.38 2.39
CA VAL A 111 17.66 6.50 1.94
C VAL A 111 16.89 5.19 2.10
N THR A 112 17.51 4.06 1.76
CA THR A 112 16.90 2.73 1.92
C THR A 112 16.59 2.44 3.38
N LEU A 113 17.52 2.75 4.29
CA LEU A 113 17.33 2.56 5.73
C LEU A 113 16.15 3.39 6.25
N TYR A 114 16.07 4.66 5.88
CA TYR A 114 14.97 5.53 6.29
C TYR A 114 13.62 5.05 5.75
N LEU A 115 13.53 4.73 4.46
CA LEU A 115 12.31 4.20 3.86
C LEU A 115 11.89 2.86 4.47
N ALA A 116 12.84 1.95 4.69
CA ALA A 116 12.59 0.66 5.32
C ALA A 116 12.13 0.81 6.78
N ALA A 117 12.75 1.71 7.56
CA ALA A 117 12.35 2.01 8.92
C ALA A 117 10.94 2.61 8.96
N GLY A 118 10.64 3.58 8.09
CA GLY A 118 9.30 4.15 7.96
C GLY A 118 8.24 3.11 7.57
N ALA A 119 8.56 2.23 6.63
CA ALA A 119 7.69 1.12 6.24
C ALA A 119 7.49 0.12 7.39
N ALA A 120 8.54 -0.21 8.15
CA ALA A 120 8.47 -1.12 9.30
C ALA A 120 7.59 -0.54 10.43
N VAL A 121 7.75 0.74 10.76
CA VAL A 121 6.89 1.41 11.75
C VAL A 121 5.44 1.45 11.27
N PHE A 122 5.21 1.74 9.99
CA PHE A 122 3.85 1.72 9.43
C PHE A 122 3.23 0.31 9.49
N TYR A 123 3.98 -0.71 9.11
CA TYR A 123 3.58 -2.11 9.19
C TYR A 123 3.25 -2.53 10.62
N TYR A 124 4.07 -2.13 11.61
CA TYR A 124 3.79 -2.36 13.02
C TYR A 124 2.45 -1.75 13.44
N ILE A 125 2.21 -0.48 13.11
CA ILE A 125 0.94 0.20 13.43
C ILE A 125 -0.26 -0.56 12.85
N ILE A 126 -0.18 -0.99 11.58
CA ILE A 126 -1.28 -1.76 10.96
C ILE A 126 -1.42 -3.15 11.60
N SER A 127 -0.34 -3.76 12.06
CA SER A 127 -0.37 -5.05 12.77
C SER A 127 -1.03 -4.95 14.15
N SER A 128 -1.02 -3.76 14.76
CA SER A 128 -1.69 -3.45 16.02
C SER A 128 -3.17 -3.05 15.85
N TYR A 129 -3.62 -2.87 14.61
CA TYR A 129 -4.97 -2.41 14.30
C TYR A 129 -5.95 -3.60 14.21
N PRO A 130 -7.11 -3.58 14.90
CA PRO A 130 -8.04 -4.71 14.92
C PRO A 130 -8.62 -5.04 13.53
N TYR A 131 -8.88 -4.03 12.69
CA TYR A 131 -9.42 -4.22 11.34
C TYR A 131 -8.32 -4.12 10.26
N TRP A 132 -7.16 -4.71 10.53
CA TRP A 132 -5.97 -4.69 9.66
C TRP A 132 -6.24 -5.15 8.23
N HIS A 133 -7.23 -6.01 8.01
CA HIS A 133 -7.61 -6.56 6.70
C HIS A 133 -8.32 -5.54 5.79
N GLY A 134 -8.72 -4.38 6.32
CA GLY A 134 -9.28 -3.30 5.51
C GLY A 134 -10.72 -3.50 5.04
N LEU A 135 -11.48 -4.41 5.67
CA LEU A 135 -12.90 -4.68 5.37
C LEU A 135 -13.13 -4.98 3.88
N ALA A 136 -14.11 -4.33 3.24
CA ALA A 136 -14.45 -4.53 1.83
C ALA A 136 -13.46 -3.80 0.90
N SER A 137 -12.25 -4.36 0.76
CA SER A 137 -11.20 -3.89 -0.15
C SER A 137 -10.68 -5.07 -0.95
N PHE A 138 -10.14 -4.89 -2.16
CA PHE A 138 -9.48 -6.00 -2.87
C PHE A 138 -8.26 -6.52 -2.10
N GLY A 139 -7.30 -5.66 -1.78
CA GLY A 139 -6.11 -6.02 -0.98
C GLY A 139 -5.98 -5.16 0.26
N ASN A 140 -4.82 -5.22 0.91
CA ASN A 140 -4.57 -4.41 2.10
C ASN A 140 -4.37 -2.91 1.74
N ARG A 141 -5.48 -2.16 1.68
CA ARG A 141 -5.51 -0.76 1.23
C ARG A 141 -4.67 0.20 2.09
N PHE A 142 -4.38 -0.14 3.34
CA PHE A 142 -3.57 0.72 4.21
C PHE A 142 -2.16 0.92 3.66
N PHE A 143 -1.62 -0.08 2.95
CA PHE A 143 -0.27 -0.05 2.41
C PHE A 143 -0.14 0.72 1.09
N ILE A 144 -1.22 1.30 0.56
CA ILE A 144 -1.14 2.17 -0.64
C ILE A 144 -0.19 3.34 -0.38
N SER A 145 -0.14 3.89 0.84
CA SER A 145 0.81 4.94 1.22
C SER A 145 2.28 4.50 1.13
N LEU A 146 2.57 3.19 1.12
CA LEU A 146 3.92 2.65 0.95
C LEU A 146 4.32 2.46 -0.52
N THR A 147 3.46 2.78 -1.48
CA THR A 147 3.74 2.63 -2.92
C THR A 147 5.10 3.20 -3.34
N PRO A 148 5.51 4.42 -2.91
CA PRO A 148 6.84 4.95 -3.25
C PRO A 148 7.99 4.07 -2.72
N VAL A 149 7.83 3.51 -1.50
CA VAL A 149 8.82 2.60 -0.91
C VAL A 149 8.91 1.31 -1.71
N PHE A 150 7.77 0.76 -2.14
CA PHE A 150 7.74 -0.45 -2.96
C PHE A 150 8.37 -0.23 -4.34
N ILE A 151 8.08 0.90 -5.00
CA ILE A 151 8.71 1.27 -6.28
C ILE A 151 10.23 1.40 -6.10
N PHE A 152 10.66 2.06 -5.04
CA PHE A 152 12.08 2.20 -4.72
C PHE A 152 12.75 0.84 -4.49
N GLY A 153 12.13 -0.05 -3.71
CA GLY A 153 12.59 -1.42 -3.51
C GLY A 153 12.71 -2.21 -4.81
N LEU A 154 11.67 -2.19 -5.66
CA LEU A 154 11.73 -2.83 -6.98
C LEU A 154 12.87 -2.29 -7.86
N THR A 155 13.12 -0.98 -7.80
CA THR A 155 14.23 -0.35 -8.52
C THR A 155 15.57 -0.93 -8.09
N LEU A 156 15.81 -1.07 -6.79
CA LEU A 156 17.03 -1.68 -6.25
C LEU A 156 17.16 -3.15 -6.68
N LEU A 157 16.06 -3.90 -6.64
CA LEU A 157 16.05 -5.29 -7.08
C LEU A 157 16.39 -5.42 -8.57
N PHE A 158 15.77 -4.60 -9.43
CA PHE A 158 16.01 -4.63 -10.87
C PHE A 158 17.42 -4.17 -11.22
N GLN A 159 17.95 -3.18 -10.50
CA GLN A 159 19.35 -2.77 -10.64
C GLN A 159 20.30 -3.94 -10.34
N ARG A 160 20.03 -4.71 -9.28
CA ARG A 160 20.81 -5.90 -8.93
C ARG A 160 20.62 -7.03 -9.94
N PHE A 161 19.39 -7.29 -10.35
CA PHE A 161 19.03 -8.33 -11.32
C PHE A 161 19.67 -8.08 -12.69
N ALA A 162 19.73 -6.83 -13.14
CA ALA A 162 20.35 -6.47 -14.41
C ALA A 162 21.84 -6.85 -14.51
N GLN A 163 22.55 -6.94 -13.37
CA GLN A 163 23.94 -7.36 -13.32
C GLN A 163 24.14 -8.85 -13.66
N LEU A 164 23.07 -9.66 -13.63
CA LEU A 164 23.11 -11.07 -14.01
C LEU A 164 23.11 -11.27 -15.53
N PHE A 165 22.84 -10.22 -16.31
CA PHE A 165 22.73 -10.29 -17.77
C PHE A 165 23.90 -9.57 -18.43
N ARG A 166 24.39 -10.13 -19.54
CA ARG A 166 25.41 -9.47 -20.37
C ARG A 166 24.86 -8.29 -21.17
N SER A 167 23.56 -8.29 -21.47
CA SER A 167 22.89 -7.27 -22.27
C SER A 167 21.81 -6.57 -21.47
N GLN A 168 21.83 -5.23 -21.46
CA GLN A 168 20.80 -4.40 -20.83
C GLN A 168 19.41 -4.64 -21.42
N ARG A 169 19.33 -4.94 -22.73
CA ARG A 169 18.05 -5.27 -23.38
C ARG A 169 17.48 -6.59 -22.88
N ALA A 170 18.34 -7.58 -22.64
CA ALA A 170 17.92 -8.88 -22.10
C ALA A 170 17.45 -8.75 -20.64
N ALA A 171 18.18 -7.98 -19.81
CA ALA A 171 17.77 -7.66 -18.44
C ALA A 171 16.40 -6.97 -18.41
N PHE A 172 16.22 -5.94 -19.24
CA PHE A 172 14.95 -5.22 -19.35
C PHE A 172 13.81 -6.15 -19.80
N GLY A 173 14.02 -6.94 -20.86
CA GLY A 173 13.03 -7.89 -21.34
C GLY A 173 12.61 -8.88 -20.25
N ALA A 174 13.57 -9.48 -19.54
CA ALA A 174 13.29 -10.41 -18.45
C ALA A 174 12.53 -9.74 -17.28
N ALA A 175 12.95 -8.54 -16.86
CA ALA A 175 12.26 -7.80 -15.80
C ALA A 175 10.84 -7.39 -16.21
N ALA A 176 10.68 -6.87 -17.44
CA ALA A 176 9.39 -6.47 -17.98
C ALA A 176 8.43 -7.67 -18.12
N SER A 177 8.90 -8.82 -18.60
CA SER A 177 8.11 -10.05 -18.66
C SER A 177 7.68 -10.51 -17.27
N MET A 178 8.57 -10.50 -16.28
CA MET A 178 8.23 -10.86 -14.91
C MET A 178 7.17 -9.91 -14.31
N VAL A 179 7.36 -8.60 -14.47
CA VAL A 179 6.38 -7.59 -14.01
C VAL A 179 5.05 -7.81 -14.70
N PHE A 180 5.05 -8.00 -16.03
CA PHE A 180 3.84 -8.26 -16.79
C PHE A 180 3.07 -9.48 -16.28
N LEU A 181 3.75 -10.60 -16.04
CA LEU A 181 3.11 -11.81 -15.51
C LEU A 181 2.47 -11.58 -14.13
N LEU A 182 3.18 -10.88 -13.23
CA LEU A 182 2.67 -10.58 -11.88
C LEU A 182 1.50 -9.58 -11.91
N VAL A 183 1.57 -8.58 -12.79
CA VAL A 183 0.49 -7.60 -12.98
C VAL A 183 -0.73 -8.27 -13.63
N ALA A 184 -0.53 -9.11 -14.64
CA ALA A 184 -1.61 -9.86 -15.28
C ALA A 184 -2.30 -10.81 -14.29
N TRP A 185 -1.50 -11.50 -13.46
CA TRP A 185 -2.03 -12.28 -12.35
C TRP A 185 -2.85 -11.41 -11.39
N ASN A 186 -2.31 -10.29 -10.92
CA ASN A 186 -3.03 -9.44 -9.98
C ASN A 186 -4.31 -8.83 -10.59
N ALA A 187 -4.28 -8.45 -11.87
CA ALA A 187 -5.46 -7.98 -12.61
C ALA A 187 -6.55 -9.05 -12.71
N GLY A 188 -6.18 -10.31 -12.95
CA GLY A 188 -7.11 -11.43 -12.92
C GLY A 188 -7.74 -11.63 -11.54
N LEU A 189 -6.97 -11.47 -10.45
CA LEU A 189 -7.51 -11.52 -9.09
C LEU A 189 -8.48 -10.35 -8.81
N ILE A 190 -8.15 -9.13 -9.27
CA ILE A 190 -9.03 -7.96 -9.15
C ILE A 190 -10.35 -8.23 -9.87
N PHE A 191 -10.29 -8.81 -11.07
CA PHE A 191 -11.49 -9.20 -11.82
C PHE A 191 -12.33 -10.22 -11.05
N GLN A 192 -11.72 -11.25 -10.47
CA GLN A 192 -12.44 -12.25 -9.68
C GLN A 192 -13.15 -11.64 -8.48
N TRP A 193 -12.49 -10.72 -7.78
CA TRP A 193 -13.07 -10.01 -6.64
C TRP A 193 -14.25 -9.13 -7.08
N GLY A 194 -14.08 -8.35 -8.16
CA GLY A 194 -15.15 -7.49 -8.68
C GLY A 194 -16.36 -8.27 -9.22
N ALA A 195 -16.11 -9.38 -9.91
CA ALA A 195 -17.14 -10.27 -10.44
C ALA A 195 -17.79 -11.18 -9.37
N HIS A 196 -17.35 -11.09 -8.11
CA HIS A 196 -17.80 -11.95 -7.00
C HIS A 196 -17.57 -13.46 -7.26
N LEU A 197 -16.54 -13.81 -8.04
CA LEU A 197 -16.06 -15.19 -8.20
C LEU A 197 -15.34 -15.69 -6.95
N ILE A 198 -14.80 -14.75 -6.17
CA ILE A 198 -14.32 -14.96 -4.82
C ILE A 198 -15.11 -14.03 -3.88
N PRO A 199 -15.30 -14.42 -2.60
CA PRO A 199 -15.97 -13.57 -1.62
C PRO A 199 -15.34 -12.18 -1.54
N ALA A 200 -16.17 -11.14 -1.46
CA ALA A 200 -15.69 -9.76 -1.30
C ALA A 200 -15.18 -9.47 0.13
N ARG A 201 -15.57 -10.32 1.09
CA ARG A 201 -15.25 -10.22 2.53
C ARG A 201 -14.95 -11.59 3.10
N GLY A 202 -14.06 -11.63 4.09
CA GLY A 202 -13.62 -12.87 4.72
C GLY A 202 -12.52 -13.61 3.94
N PRO A 203 -12.05 -14.74 4.47
CA PRO A 203 -10.97 -15.51 3.88
C PRO A 203 -11.40 -16.19 2.57
N ILE A 204 -10.50 -16.17 1.58
CA ILE A 204 -10.69 -16.88 0.30
C ILE A 204 -9.93 -18.20 0.24
N SER A 205 -10.34 -19.09 -0.65
CA SER A 205 -9.57 -20.28 -1.01
C SER A 205 -8.57 -19.95 -2.13
N PHE A 206 -7.27 -20.00 -1.84
CA PHE A 206 -6.25 -19.73 -2.87
C PHE A 206 -6.24 -20.75 -4.00
N SER A 207 -6.58 -22.01 -3.72
CA SER A 207 -6.71 -23.03 -4.77
C SER A 207 -7.86 -22.72 -5.72
N GLU A 208 -8.97 -22.20 -5.20
CA GLU A 208 -10.10 -21.76 -6.01
C GLU A 208 -9.74 -20.52 -6.84
N ALA A 209 -9.12 -19.52 -6.20
CA ALA A 209 -8.65 -18.33 -6.89
C ALA A 209 -7.68 -18.67 -8.03
N ALA A 210 -6.74 -19.59 -7.79
CA ALA A 210 -5.80 -20.07 -8.80
C ALA A 210 -6.51 -20.84 -9.94
N ARG A 211 -7.46 -21.73 -9.63
CA ARG A 211 -8.27 -22.40 -10.65
C ARG A 211 -9.02 -21.38 -11.52
N ASN A 212 -9.64 -20.40 -10.88
CA ASN A 212 -10.41 -19.37 -11.55
C ASN A 212 -9.54 -18.50 -12.46
N GLN A 213 -8.26 -18.26 -12.13
CA GLN A 213 -7.34 -17.52 -13.00
C GLN A 213 -7.17 -18.14 -14.39
N PHE A 214 -7.13 -19.47 -14.48
CA PHE A 214 -6.90 -20.15 -15.74
C PHE A 214 -8.20 -20.52 -16.46
N PHE A 215 -9.27 -20.80 -15.73
CA PHE A 215 -10.51 -21.33 -16.32
C PHE A 215 -11.69 -20.36 -16.36
N ALA A 216 -11.85 -19.53 -15.32
CA ALA A 216 -13.02 -18.65 -15.19
C ALA A 216 -12.73 -17.25 -15.77
N VAL A 217 -11.59 -16.66 -15.40
CA VAL A 217 -11.21 -15.31 -15.82
C VAL A 217 -11.16 -15.19 -17.34
N PRO A 218 -10.44 -16.02 -18.11
CA PRO A 218 -10.34 -15.82 -19.56
C PRO A 218 -11.68 -15.91 -20.28
N ARG A 219 -12.58 -16.78 -19.80
CA ARG A 219 -13.92 -16.98 -20.40
C ARG A 219 -14.87 -15.83 -20.10
N GLN A 220 -14.84 -15.33 -18.85
CA GLN A 220 -15.75 -14.26 -18.43
C GLN A 220 -15.22 -12.88 -18.80
N LEU A 221 -13.91 -12.69 -18.88
CA LEU A 221 -13.29 -11.41 -19.23
C LEU A 221 -13.79 -10.91 -20.60
N SER A 222 -13.92 -11.78 -21.61
CA SER A 222 -14.45 -11.38 -22.92
C SER A 222 -15.90 -10.90 -22.86
N THR A 223 -16.73 -11.53 -22.04
CA THR A 223 -18.17 -11.24 -21.94
C THR A 223 -18.43 -10.02 -21.06
N GLU A 224 -17.73 -9.93 -19.93
CA GLU A 224 -17.87 -8.87 -18.93
C GLU A 224 -17.15 -7.59 -19.35
N LEU A 225 -16.03 -7.64 -20.09
CA LEU A 225 -15.42 -6.40 -20.62
C LEU A 225 -16.39 -5.69 -21.57
N HIS A 226 -17.08 -6.44 -22.44
CA HIS A 226 -18.11 -5.88 -23.30
C HIS A 226 -19.26 -5.27 -22.48
N ALA A 227 -19.73 -5.96 -21.44
CA ALA A 227 -20.74 -5.41 -20.54
C ALA A 227 -20.25 -4.19 -19.73
N TYR A 228 -18.98 -4.17 -19.33
CA TYR A 228 -18.38 -3.06 -18.57
C TYR A 228 -18.26 -1.80 -19.43
N PHE A 229 -17.86 -1.93 -20.70
CA PHE A 229 -17.78 -0.78 -21.61
C PHE A 229 -19.13 -0.31 -22.13
N PHE A 230 -20.07 -1.23 -22.43
CA PHE A 230 -21.33 -0.88 -23.10
C PHE A 230 -22.58 -0.92 -22.20
N ARG A 231 -22.52 -1.54 -21.02
CA ARG A 231 -23.65 -1.74 -20.10
C ARG A 231 -23.29 -1.53 -18.63
N ARG A 232 -22.32 -0.65 -18.34
CA ARG A 232 -21.76 -0.39 -17.00
C ARG A 232 -22.82 -0.22 -15.90
N LYS A 233 -23.91 0.51 -16.18
CA LYS A 233 -24.94 0.81 -15.17
C LYS A 233 -25.69 -0.44 -14.69
N ALA A 234 -26.07 -1.32 -15.62
CA ALA A 234 -26.75 -2.57 -15.29
C ALA A 234 -25.83 -3.56 -14.57
N LEU A 235 -24.55 -3.61 -14.96
CA LEU A 235 -23.54 -4.43 -14.31
C LEU A 235 -23.32 -4.01 -12.85
N MET A 236 -23.22 -2.70 -12.58
CA MET A 236 -23.04 -2.19 -11.22
C MET A 236 -24.24 -2.49 -10.31
N GLN A 237 -25.47 -2.39 -10.83
CA GLN A 237 -26.68 -2.76 -10.08
C GLN A 237 -26.70 -4.24 -9.71
N GLN A 238 -26.32 -5.13 -10.62
CA GLN A 238 -26.23 -6.56 -10.33
C GLN A 238 -25.15 -6.89 -9.28
N ILE A 239 -24.01 -6.19 -9.33
CA ILE A 239 -22.93 -6.35 -8.35
C ILE A 239 -23.43 -5.91 -6.97
N GLU A 240 -24.10 -4.77 -6.87
CA GLU A 240 -24.66 -4.24 -5.62
C GLU A 240 -25.71 -5.18 -5.02
N GLU A 241 -26.63 -5.71 -5.84
CA GLU A 241 -27.62 -6.68 -5.39
C GLU A 241 -26.98 -7.96 -4.84
N ARG A 242 -25.91 -8.46 -5.47
CA ARG A 242 -25.17 -9.64 -4.98
C ARG A 242 -24.47 -9.35 -3.65
N ASP A 243 -23.85 -8.18 -3.49
CA ASP A 243 -23.20 -7.81 -2.22
C ASP A 243 -24.22 -7.69 -1.08
N ILE A 244 -25.40 -7.12 -1.35
CA ILE A 244 -26.53 -7.08 -0.38
C ILE A 244 -27.00 -8.50 -0.02
N GLN A 245 -27.09 -9.41 -0.99
CA GLN A 245 -27.46 -10.80 -0.73
C GLN A 245 -26.41 -11.54 0.11
N GLN A 246 -25.12 -11.35 -0.17
CA GLN A 246 -24.03 -11.92 0.63
C GLN A 246 -24.06 -11.41 2.08
N LEU A 247 -24.28 -10.10 2.26
CA LEU A 247 -24.47 -9.46 3.56
C LEU A 247 -25.61 -10.07 4.37
N LYS A 248 -26.74 -10.36 3.73
CA LYS A 248 -27.89 -11.00 4.39
C LYS A 248 -27.60 -12.46 4.78
N LYS A 249 -26.82 -13.17 3.97
CA LYS A 249 -26.52 -14.59 4.17
C LYS A 249 -25.44 -14.81 5.23
N ASN A 250 -24.42 -13.95 5.23
CA ASN A 250 -23.30 -13.95 6.17
C ASN A 250 -23.14 -12.53 6.75
N PRO A 251 -23.95 -12.15 7.76
CA PRO A 251 -23.79 -10.85 8.39
C PRO A 251 -22.38 -10.74 8.96
N SER A 252 -21.72 -9.61 8.70
CA SER A 252 -20.44 -9.30 9.34
C SER A 252 -20.64 -9.33 10.87
N PRO A 253 -19.70 -9.91 11.64
CA PRO A 253 -19.75 -9.84 13.10
C PRO A 253 -19.67 -8.39 13.61
#